data_AF-A0A943UX91-F1
#
_entry.id   AF-A0A943UX91-F1
#
_cell.length_a   1.000
_cell.length_b   1.000
_cell.length_c   1.000
_cell.angle_alpha   90.00
_cell.angle_beta   90.00
_cell.angle_gamma   90.00
#
_symmetry.space_group_name_H-M   'P 1'
#
loop_
_entity.id
_entity.type
_entity.pdbx_description
1 polymer ?
#
loop_
_entity_poly.entity_id
_entity_poly.type
_entity_poly.pdbx_seq_one_letter_code
_entity_poly.pdbx_strand_id
1 'polypeptide(L)'
;MAGILTTVGTLALSHDALVGAGEFAEALYIAGSLATGLGSGAIVALWGELLSSLGPKRAVIYSIASLLAASPAYAALHLLPSNMAQVIVALLPCASMLFLLHLKGGRTERNRKDANRGHIAKLPVKMIAVALFFGISFGAMKGLMAPVGPEAIAVRDALNIIAIIAGALTLYLTMEVCRMDFDRLTFQVSLPLIAAGFLLVPLHEPFNVIGTGVYQFGYQYFYIVLWALWAALSNKRKIAPGYVACRGLFAIQFGQLIGSLLASYAAAAITDEAGFAMLSSCSIFVTLLIALFALGAKPTSASWGIIKPMEESDAVSPFEKTGALLARECKLSPRETEVFLLLARGRNRAHISEDLVIGEETVKSHIKNVYRKLDVHSQQELIDLVEQKTKSASDIDFATLS
;
A
#
# COMPACT_ATOMS: atom_id res chain seq x y z
N MET A 1 15.20 16.11 7.33
CA MET A 1 14.23 16.86 8.17
C MET A 1 13.14 15.95 8.73
N ALA A 2 12.34 15.25 7.91
CA ALA A 2 11.24 14.40 8.41
C ALA A 2 11.68 13.36 9.46
N GLY A 3 12.76 12.61 9.21
CA GLY A 3 13.30 11.64 10.18
C GLY A 3 13.69 12.27 11.51
N ILE A 4 14.41 13.40 11.46
CA ILE A 4 14.84 14.15 12.66
C ILE A 4 13.63 14.64 13.45
N LEU A 5 12.63 15.20 12.77
CA LEU A 5 11.42 15.71 13.40
C LEU A 5 10.66 14.60 14.15
N THR A 6 10.51 13.42 13.52
CA THR A 6 9.92 12.25 14.18
C THR A 6 10.76 11.76 15.35
N THR A 7 12.08 11.69 15.20
CA THR A 7 12.99 11.25 16.27
C THR A 7 12.90 12.16 17.49
N VAL A 8 13.01 13.47 17.28
CA VAL A 8 12.94 14.46 18.37
C VAL A 8 11.57 14.44 19.03
N GLY A 9 10.49 14.38 18.25
CA GLY A 9 9.13 14.29 18.79
C GLY A 9 8.92 13.03 19.64
N THR A 10 9.38 11.87 19.15
CA THR A 10 9.21 10.59 19.85
C THR A 10 10.05 10.53 21.12
N LEU A 11 11.28 11.07 21.11
CA LEU A 11 12.09 11.21 22.32
C LEU A 11 11.45 12.15 23.35
N ALA A 12 10.87 13.25 22.88
CA ALA A 12 10.15 14.18 23.76
C ALA A 12 8.95 13.52 24.44
N LEU A 13 8.26 12.58 23.76
CA LEU A 13 7.15 11.80 24.30
C LEU A 13 7.57 10.66 25.24
N SER A 14 8.76 10.09 25.04
CA SER A 14 9.18 8.88 25.74
C SER A 14 10.02 9.12 26.99
N HIS A 15 10.48 10.36 27.23
CA HIS A 15 11.41 10.63 28.32
C HIS A 15 10.68 10.76 29.67
N ASP A 16 11.15 10.01 30.68
CA ASP A 16 10.68 10.08 32.08
C ASP A 16 10.63 11.51 32.67
N ALA A 17 11.35 12.47 32.07
CA ALA A 17 11.30 13.88 32.43
C ALA A 17 9.90 14.51 32.30
N LEU A 18 9.00 13.97 31.45
CA LEU A 18 7.59 14.39 31.38
C LEU A 18 6.85 14.15 32.70
N VAL A 19 7.22 13.13 33.47
CA VAL A 19 6.61 12.80 34.77
C VAL A 19 7.07 13.79 35.85
N GLY A 20 8.23 14.44 35.67
CA GLY A 20 8.80 15.41 36.63
C GLY A 20 8.60 16.89 36.26
N ALA A 21 8.06 17.21 35.08
CA ALA A 21 8.13 18.56 34.49
C ALA A 21 7.02 19.55 34.91
N GLY A 22 6.11 19.19 35.84
CA GLY A 22 5.06 20.11 36.30
C GLY A 22 4.24 20.71 35.14
N GLU A 23 3.96 22.02 35.16
CA GLU A 23 3.14 22.73 34.16
C GLU A 23 3.66 22.64 32.71
N PHE A 24 4.94 22.34 32.49
CA PHE A 24 5.52 22.23 31.14
C PHE A 24 5.36 20.85 30.50
N ALA A 25 4.94 19.85 31.28
CA ALA A 25 4.80 18.47 30.79
C ALA A 25 3.74 18.36 29.68
N GLU A 26 2.60 19.01 29.85
CA GLU A 26 1.51 18.97 28.86
C GLU A 26 1.92 19.66 27.55
N ALA A 27 2.54 20.83 27.63
CA ALA A 27 3.02 21.56 26.45
C ALA A 27 4.07 20.75 25.68
N LEU A 28 5.00 20.10 26.39
CA LEU A 28 6.02 19.24 25.78
C LEU A 28 5.40 17.99 25.15
N TYR A 29 4.41 17.36 25.79
CA TYR A 29 3.68 16.22 25.25
C TYR A 29 2.93 16.57 23.96
N ILE A 30 2.25 17.72 23.93
CA ILE A 30 1.53 18.21 22.75
C ILE A 30 2.52 18.52 21.63
N ALA A 31 3.61 19.24 21.93
CA ALA A 31 4.64 19.58 20.95
C ALA A 31 5.32 18.32 20.39
N GLY A 32 5.67 17.36 21.24
CA GLY A 32 6.22 16.06 20.84
C GLY A 32 5.28 15.27 19.95
N SER A 33 3.99 15.20 20.32
CA SER A 33 2.94 14.54 19.52
C SER A 33 2.80 15.16 18.14
N LEU A 34 2.77 16.49 18.04
CA LEU A 34 2.70 17.21 16.76
C LEU A 34 3.95 16.98 15.91
N ALA A 35 5.14 17.03 16.50
CA ALA A 35 6.39 16.76 15.81
C ALA A 35 6.45 15.32 15.27
N THR A 36 6.11 14.33 16.10
CA THR A 36 6.03 12.91 15.69
C THR A 36 5.00 12.72 14.58
N GLY A 37 3.82 13.35 14.68
CA GLY A 37 2.77 13.26 13.67
C GLY A 37 3.18 13.87 12.32
N LEU A 38 3.70 15.09 12.33
CA LEU A 38 4.16 15.77 11.10
C LEU A 38 5.33 15.03 10.44
N GLY A 39 6.30 14.59 11.24
CA GLY A 39 7.46 13.85 10.76
C GLY A 39 7.08 12.48 10.19
N SER A 40 6.30 11.68 10.93
CA SER A 40 5.84 10.37 10.48
C SER A 40 4.94 10.46 9.25
N GLY A 41 4.04 11.45 9.18
CA GLY A 41 3.22 11.73 8.00
C GLY A 41 4.06 11.97 6.76
N ALA A 42 5.10 12.80 6.86
CA ALA A 42 6.04 13.02 5.75
C ALA A 42 6.83 11.76 5.37
N ILE A 43 7.24 10.94 6.35
CA ILE A 43 7.92 9.66 6.08
C ILE A 43 7.03 8.70 5.30
N VAL A 44 5.81 8.48 5.78
CA VAL A 44 4.88 7.54 5.17
C VAL A 44 4.46 8.03 3.78
N ALA A 45 4.28 9.34 3.58
CA ALA A 45 3.99 9.92 2.26
C ALA A 45 5.14 9.66 1.25
N LEU A 46 6.39 9.84 1.67
CA LEU A 46 7.57 9.65 0.81
C LEU A 46 7.81 8.16 0.46
N TRP A 47 7.56 7.25 1.40
CA TRP A 47 7.55 5.81 1.13
C TRP A 47 6.33 5.40 0.28
N GLY A 48 5.17 6.03 0.51
CA GLY A 48 3.97 6.02 -0.33
C GLY A 48 4.26 6.24 -1.80
N GLU A 49 4.92 7.36 -2.09
CA GLU A 49 5.33 7.73 -3.44
C GLU A 49 6.27 6.67 -4.05
N LEU A 50 7.28 6.22 -3.29
CA LEU A 50 8.24 5.24 -3.77
C LEU A 50 7.58 3.89 -4.06
N LEU A 51 6.83 3.32 -3.11
CA LEU A 51 6.17 2.03 -3.28
C LEU A 51 5.15 2.06 -4.42
N SER A 52 4.38 3.13 -4.53
CA SER A 52 3.40 3.30 -5.60
C SER A 52 4.05 3.36 -6.99
N SER A 53 5.29 3.87 -7.07
CA SER A 53 6.07 3.90 -8.32
C SER A 53 6.61 2.54 -8.77
N LEU A 54 6.58 1.50 -7.91
CA LEU A 54 7.16 0.18 -8.23
C LEU A 54 6.19 -0.79 -8.93
N GLY A 55 4.90 -0.45 -9.01
CA GLY A 55 3.86 -1.36 -9.51
C GLY A 55 3.13 -2.08 -8.38
N PRO A 56 1.87 -2.52 -8.59
CA PRO A 56 1.07 -3.16 -7.55
C PRO A 56 1.67 -4.46 -7.02
N LYS A 57 2.16 -5.37 -7.88
CA LYS A 57 2.79 -6.64 -7.44
C LYS A 57 4.00 -6.41 -6.55
N ARG A 58 4.92 -5.53 -6.96
CA ARG A 58 6.11 -5.19 -6.16
C ARG A 58 5.73 -4.50 -4.86
N ALA A 59 4.75 -3.60 -4.89
CA ALA A 59 4.25 -2.96 -3.67
C ALA A 59 3.70 -4.00 -2.68
N VAL A 60 2.92 -4.98 -3.14
CA VAL A 60 2.43 -6.10 -2.31
C VAL A 60 3.59 -6.91 -1.74
N ILE A 61 4.48 -7.43 -2.59
CA ILE A 61 5.58 -8.30 -2.17
C ILE A 61 6.48 -7.58 -1.16
N TYR A 62 6.87 -6.33 -1.44
CA TYR A 62 7.70 -5.58 -0.51
C TYR A 62 6.96 -5.24 0.78
N SER A 63 5.65 -4.97 0.73
CA SER A 63 4.86 -4.75 1.95
C SER A 63 4.80 -6.02 2.81
N ILE A 64 4.50 -7.18 2.21
CA ILE A 64 4.47 -8.48 2.88
C ILE A 64 5.84 -8.82 3.47
N ALA A 65 6.91 -8.73 2.66
CA ALA A 65 8.27 -8.99 3.12
C ALA A 65 8.69 -8.05 4.26
N SER A 66 8.36 -6.76 4.16
CA SER A 66 8.68 -5.78 5.21
C SER A 66 7.96 -6.06 6.51
N LEU A 67 6.70 -6.50 6.46
CA LEU A 67 5.90 -6.83 7.64
C LEU A 67 6.35 -8.13 8.32
N LEU A 68 6.68 -9.15 7.53
CA LEU A 68 7.26 -10.39 8.03
C LEU A 68 8.64 -10.16 8.66
N ALA A 69 9.45 -9.25 8.11
CA ALA A 69 10.74 -8.86 8.70
C ALA A 69 10.57 -7.95 9.93
N ALA A 70 9.55 -7.08 9.95
CA ALA A 70 9.28 -6.18 11.08
C ALA A 70 8.77 -6.94 12.32
N SER A 71 8.05 -8.05 12.13
CA SER A 71 7.47 -8.85 13.23
C SER A 71 8.52 -9.38 14.24
N PRO A 72 9.61 -10.07 13.83
CA PRO A 72 10.67 -10.49 14.75
C PRO A 72 11.49 -9.31 15.27
N ALA A 73 11.67 -8.23 14.50
CA ALA A 73 12.33 -7.02 14.98
C ALA A 73 11.53 -6.35 16.11
N TYR A 74 10.20 -6.31 15.98
CA TYR A 74 9.30 -5.83 17.02
C TYR A 74 9.37 -6.72 18.27
N ALA A 75 9.33 -8.06 18.11
CA ALA A 75 9.51 -8.99 19.23
C ALA A 75 10.87 -8.84 19.92
N ALA A 76 11.96 -8.60 19.16
CA ALA A 76 13.29 -8.39 19.73
C ALA A 76 13.38 -7.10 20.56
N LEU A 77 12.65 -6.04 20.18
CA LEU A 77 12.58 -4.80 20.98
C LEU A 77 11.98 -5.04 22.37
N HIS A 78 11.06 -6.00 22.51
CA HIS A 78 10.49 -6.37 23.82
C HIS A 78 11.47 -7.10 24.74
N LEU A 79 12.57 -7.65 24.20
CA LEU A 79 13.62 -8.29 25.00
C LEU A 79 14.61 -7.28 25.60
N LEU A 80 14.59 -6.04 25.12
CA LEU A 80 15.49 -4.99 25.56
C LEU A 80 14.91 -4.21 26.75
N PRO A 81 15.75 -3.62 27.61
CA PRO A 81 15.30 -2.65 28.61
C PRO A 81 14.52 -1.50 27.96
N SER A 82 13.46 -1.02 28.62
CA SER A 82 12.55 0.02 28.10
C SER A 82 13.28 1.24 27.56
N ASN A 83 14.30 1.72 28.28
CA ASN A 83 15.07 2.90 27.91
C ASN A 83 15.85 2.68 26.60
N MET A 84 16.41 1.48 26.40
CA MET A 84 17.11 1.13 25.17
C MET A 84 16.13 0.98 24.00
N ALA A 85 15.02 0.29 24.22
CA ALA A 85 13.98 0.10 23.21
C ALA A 85 13.42 1.45 22.71
N GLN A 86 13.16 2.40 23.62
CA GLN A 86 12.69 3.75 23.30
C GLN A 86 13.66 4.51 22.40
N VAL A 87 14.95 4.52 22.75
CA VAL A 87 15.99 5.22 21.95
C VAL A 87 16.10 4.58 20.57
N ILE A 88 16.09 3.25 20.48
CA ILE A 88 16.14 2.56 19.18
C ILE A 88 14.92 2.93 18.34
N VAL A 89 13.71 2.83 18.91
CA VAL A 89 12.46 3.18 18.21
C VAL A 89 12.45 4.63 17.73
N ALA A 90 12.97 5.56 18.54
CA ALA A 90 13.06 6.96 18.14
C ALA A 90 14.07 7.20 17.01
N LEU A 91 15.13 6.38 16.89
CA LEU A 91 16.14 6.51 15.82
C LEU A 91 15.74 5.83 14.50
N LEU A 92 14.83 4.84 14.53
CA LEU A 92 14.35 4.13 13.34
C LEU A 92 13.84 5.07 12.21
N PRO A 93 13.06 6.14 12.49
CA PRO A 93 12.68 7.13 11.47
C PRO A 93 13.85 7.79 10.74
N CYS A 94 14.94 8.10 11.45
CA CYS A 94 16.16 8.65 10.84
C CYS A 94 16.83 7.62 9.94
N ALA A 95 17.01 6.39 10.43
CA ALA A 95 17.57 5.29 9.63
C ALA A 95 16.74 5.05 8.36
N SER A 96 15.41 4.99 8.48
CA SER A 96 14.47 4.85 7.37
C SER A 96 14.65 5.93 6.30
N MET A 97 14.83 7.19 6.72
CA MET A 97 15.08 8.30 5.81
C MET A 97 16.45 8.24 5.14
N LEU A 98 17.50 7.79 5.85
CA LEU A 98 18.81 7.58 5.26
C LEU A 98 18.75 6.50 4.17
N PHE A 99 18.08 5.37 4.41
CA PHE A 99 17.86 4.33 3.40
C PHE A 99 17.08 4.85 2.20
N LEU A 100 16.03 5.65 2.44
CA LEU A 100 15.24 6.25 1.35
C LEU A 100 16.10 7.19 0.49
N LEU A 101 16.98 7.98 1.08
CA LEU A 101 17.90 8.87 0.36
C LEU A 101 18.92 8.07 -0.46
N HIS A 102 19.47 6.98 0.08
CA HIS A 102 20.38 6.08 -0.66
C HIS A 102 19.68 5.46 -1.88
N LEU A 103 18.45 4.98 -1.70
CA LEU A 103 17.65 4.42 -2.81
C LEU A 103 17.29 5.48 -3.86
N LYS A 104 17.08 6.73 -3.44
CA LYS A 104 16.80 7.86 -4.36
C LYS A 104 18.05 8.35 -5.08
N GLY A 105 19.22 8.30 -4.46
CA GLY A 105 20.50 8.70 -5.06
C GLY A 105 20.87 7.92 -6.33
N GLY A 106 20.33 6.71 -6.51
CA GLY A 106 20.53 5.89 -7.72
C GLY A 106 19.52 6.09 -8.85
N ARG A 107 18.40 6.82 -8.64
CA ARG A 107 17.36 7.07 -9.65
C ARG A 107 17.33 8.56 -10.00
N THR A 108 17.68 8.89 -11.24
CA THR A 108 17.77 10.26 -11.77
C THR A 108 16.49 11.07 -11.45
N GLU A 109 16.65 12.23 -10.79
CA GLU A 109 15.58 13.17 -10.40
C GLU A 109 14.59 13.52 -11.54
N ARG A 110 15.04 13.40 -12.79
CA ARG A 110 14.27 13.68 -14.01
C ARG A 110 13.01 12.80 -14.14
N ASN A 111 13.09 11.51 -13.80
CA ASN A 111 11.92 10.60 -13.86
C ASN A 111 10.82 10.97 -12.84
N ARG A 112 11.17 11.61 -11.71
CA ARG A 112 10.21 11.98 -10.65
C ARG A 112 9.36 13.19 -11.03
N LYS A 113 9.98 14.21 -11.62
CA LYS A 113 9.25 15.41 -12.08
C LYS A 113 8.26 15.04 -13.19
N ASP A 114 8.62 14.12 -14.08
CA ASP A 114 7.73 13.66 -15.15
C ASP A 114 6.66 12.66 -14.67
N ALA A 115 6.95 11.83 -13.66
CA ALA A 115 5.95 10.94 -13.04
C ALA A 115 4.90 11.70 -12.19
N ASN A 116 5.31 12.74 -11.44
CA ASN A 116 4.38 13.59 -10.69
C ASN A 116 3.73 14.70 -11.55
N ARG A 117 4.10 14.82 -12.84
CA ARG A 117 3.38 15.58 -13.86
C ARG A 117 2.18 14.82 -14.44
N GLY A 118 1.91 13.60 -13.95
CA GLY A 118 0.69 12.87 -14.26
C GLY A 118 -0.56 13.74 -14.01
N HIS A 119 -1.59 13.56 -14.84
CA HIS A 119 -2.85 14.28 -14.69
C HIS A 119 -3.39 14.09 -13.26
N ILE A 120 -3.80 15.18 -12.60
CA ILE A 120 -4.55 15.12 -11.34
C ILE A 120 -5.96 14.65 -11.68
N ALA A 121 -6.12 13.35 -11.94
CA ALA A 121 -7.42 12.75 -12.13
C ALA A 121 -8.14 12.66 -10.78
N LYS A 122 -9.47 12.78 -10.80
CA LYS A 122 -10.29 12.60 -9.59
C LYS A 122 -10.12 11.18 -9.06
N LEU A 123 -9.72 11.08 -7.79
CA LEU A 123 -9.71 9.81 -7.07
C LEU A 123 -11.15 9.27 -6.98
N PRO A 124 -11.34 7.94 -7.12
CA PRO A 124 -12.68 7.39 -7.02
C PRO A 124 -13.20 7.56 -5.58
N VAL A 125 -14.36 8.21 -5.42
CA VAL A 125 -14.94 8.60 -4.11
C VAL A 125 -15.14 7.38 -3.20
N LYS A 126 -15.56 6.25 -3.78
CA LYS A 126 -15.70 4.98 -3.06
C LYS A 126 -14.40 4.66 -2.28
N MET A 127 -13.21 4.97 -2.81
CA MET A 127 -11.92 4.56 -2.21
C MET A 127 -11.67 5.34 -0.94
N ILE A 128 -11.93 6.65 -1.01
CA ILE A 128 -11.82 7.57 0.11
C ILE A 128 -12.83 7.17 1.19
N ALA A 129 -14.07 6.85 0.80
CA ALA A 129 -15.11 6.41 1.73
C ALA A 129 -14.73 5.11 2.44
N VAL A 130 -14.19 4.13 1.73
CA VAL A 130 -13.72 2.86 2.31
C VAL A 130 -12.53 3.11 3.24
N ALA A 131 -11.52 3.87 2.80
CA ALA A 131 -10.36 4.20 3.65
C ALA A 131 -10.77 4.95 4.92
N LEU A 132 -11.73 5.87 4.82
CA LEU A 132 -12.30 6.60 5.94
C LEU A 132 -13.03 5.66 6.91
N PHE A 133 -13.87 4.75 6.39
CA PHE A 133 -14.57 3.76 7.21
C PHE A 133 -13.60 2.86 7.99
N PHE A 134 -12.60 2.29 7.30
CA PHE A 134 -11.58 1.46 7.95
C PHE A 134 -10.78 2.26 8.98
N GLY A 135 -10.51 3.53 8.71
CA GLY A 135 -9.94 4.47 9.67
C GLY A 135 -10.82 4.62 10.91
N ILE A 136 -12.10 4.97 10.74
CA ILE A 136 -13.07 5.12 11.83
C ILE A 136 -13.19 3.84 12.64
N SER A 137 -13.33 2.70 11.98
CA SER A 137 -13.38 1.38 12.60
C SER A 137 -12.16 1.13 13.49
N PHE A 138 -10.95 1.42 13.00
CA PHE A 138 -9.71 1.20 13.75
C PHE A 138 -9.53 2.18 14.90
N GLY A 139 -9.88 3.45 14.67
CA GLY A 139 -9.96 4.45 15.72
C GLY A 139 -10.92 4.03 16.83
N ALA A 140 -12.11 3.55 16.44
CA ALA A 140 -13.12 3.10 17.39
C ALA A 140 -12.64 1.89 18.20
N MET A 141 -12.06 0.88 17.53
CA MET A 141 -11.48 -0.27 18.23
C MET A 141 -10.38 0.17 19.20
N LYS A 142 -9.46 1.05 18.79
CA LYS A 142 -8.41 1.59 19.69
C LYS A 142 -8.97 2.38 20.87
N GLY A 143 -10.01 3.18 20.65
CA GLY A 143 -10.65 3.97 21.71
C GLY A 143 -11.39 3.09 22.72
N LEU A 144 -11.99 1.99 22.27
CA LEU A 144 -12.67 1.01 23.13
C LEU A 144 -11.69 0.06 23.84
N MET A 145 -10.54 -0.22 23.22
CA MET A 145 -9.54 -1.17 23.69
C MET A 145 -8.29 -0.48 24.27
N ALA A 146 -8.36 0.80 24.65
CA ALA A 146 -7.27 1.47 25.34
C ALA A 146 -7.03 0.74 26.68
N PRO A 147 -5.97 -0.10 26.82
CA PRO A 147 -5.85 -0.95 27.99
C PRO A 147 -5.34 -0.14 29.18
N VAL A 148 -5.92 -0.38 30.35
CA VAL A 148 -5.61 0.30 31.62
C VAL A 148 -4.63 -0.49 32.49
N GLY A 149 -3.78 -1.37 31.90
CA GLY A 149 -2.82 -2.16 32.69
C GLY A 149 -1.62 -2.74 31.91
N PRO A 150 -0.46 -2.97 32.54
CA PRO A 150 0.77 -3.47 31.90
C PRO A 150 0.63 -4.83 31.21
N GLU A 151 -0.11 -5.77 31.81
CA GLU A 151 -0.28 -7.13 31.25
C GLU A 151 -1.12 -7.12 29.96
N ALA A 152 -2.15 -6.28 29.90
CA ALA A 152 -2.98 -6.14 28.72
C ALA A 152 -2.23 -5.51 27.53
N ILE A 153 -1.20 -4.69 27.79
CA ILE A 153 -0.32 -4.15 26.74
C ILE A 153 0.47 -5.27 26.07
N ALA A 154 1.04 -6.19 26.85
CA ALA A 154 1.82 -7.31 26.32
C ALA A 154 0.96 -8.25 25.45
N VAL A 155 -0.26 -8.58 25.92
CA VAL A 155 -1.21 -9.40 25.15
C VAL A 155 -1.59 -8.72 23.84
N ARG A 156 -1.95 -7.43 23.88
CA ARG A 156 -2.31 -6.64 22.69
C ARG A 156 -1.15 -6.60 21.68
N ASP A 157 0.07 -6.40 22.15
CA ASP A 157 1.25 -6.33 21.30
C ASP A 157 1.54 -7.69 20.64
N ALA A 158 1.40 -8.80 21.39
CA ALA A 158 1.48 -10.15 20.83
C ALA A 158 0.39 -10.42 19.78
N LEU A 159 -0.86 -10.05 20.07
CA LEU A 159 -1.96 -10.16 19.11
C LEU A 159 -1.70 -9.36 17.84
N ASN A 160 -1.11 -8.16 17.96
CA ASN A 160 -0.76 -7.34 16.81
C ASN A 160 0.32 -8.00 15.94
N ILE A 161 1.36 -8.59 16.54
CA ILE A 161 2.38 -9.34 15.79
C ILE A 161 1.74 -10.51 15.03
N ILE A 162 0.90 -11.30 15.71
CA ILE A 162 0.19 -12.44 15.11
C ILE A 162 -0.71 -11.96 13.97
N ALA A 163 -1.46 -10.88 14.16
CA ALA A 163 -2.31 -10.27 13.15
C ALA A 163 -1.54 -9.75 11.94
N ILE A 164 -0.33 -9.20 12.13
CA ILE A 164 0.56 -8.78 11.04
C ILE A 164 1.00 -9.97 10.19
N ILE A 165 1.47 -11.04 10.84
CA ILE A 165 1.90 -12.25 10.15
C ILE A 165 0.71 -12.89 9.41
N ALA A 166 -0.41 -13.10 10.12
CA ALA A 166 -1.62 -13.67 9.54
C ALA A 166 -2.14 -12.83 8.36
N GLY A 167 -2.24 -11.50 8.53
CA GLY A 167 -2.68 -10.56 7.50
C GLY A 167 -1.83 -10.64 6.24
N ALA A 168 -0.50 -10.68 6.40
CA ALA A 168 0.44 -10.79 5.31
C ALA A 168 0.34 -12.14 4.57
N LEU A 169 0.25 -13.26 5.29
CA LEU A 169 0.09 -14.59 4.70
C LEU A 169 -1.27 -14.73 4.00
N THR A 170 -2.37 -14.31 4.63
CA THR A 170 -3.69 -14.37 4.01
C THR A 170 -3.76 -13.49 2.77
N LEU A 171 -3.11 -12.32 2.76
CA LEU A 171 -3.02 -11.51 1.56
C LEU A 171 -2.26 -12.23 0.45
N TYR A 172 -1.11 -12.80 0.78
CA TYR A 172 -0.35 -13.61 -0.17
C TYR A 172 -1.22 -14.74 -0.75
N LEU A 173 -1.93 -15.49 0.09
CA LEU A 173 -2.81 -16.58 -0.36
C LEU A 173 -3.98 -16.09 -1.23
N THR A 174 -4.68 -15.04 -0.81
CA THR A 174 -5.86 -14.53 -1.54
C THR A 174 -5.49 -13.86 -2.87
N MET A 175 -4.31 -13.26 -2.96
CA MET A 175 -3.79 -12.72 -4.22
C MET A 175 -3.16 -13.82 -5.09
N GLU A 176 -2.30 -14.68 -4.52
CA GLU A 176 -1.51 -15.68 -5.25
C GLU A 176 -2.31 -16.87 -5.72
N VAL A 177 -3.03 -17.48 -4.78
CA VAL A 177 -3.78 -18.72 -5.03
C VAL A 177 -5.16 -18.39 -5.58
N CYS A 178 -5.88 -17.48 -4.93
CA CYS A 178 -7.28 -17.18 -5.29
C CYS A 178 -7.42 -16.14 -6.42
N ARG A 179 -6.33 -15.46 -6.81
CA ARG A 179 -6.29 -14.43 -7.87
C ARG A 179 -7.44 -13.42 -7.78
N MET A 180 -7.74 -13.00 -6.56
CA MET A 180 -8.86 -12.10 -6.27
C MET A 180 -8.56 -10.68 -6.75
N ASP A 181 -9.61 -9.97 -7.16
CA ASP A 181 -9.56 -8.54 -7.46
C ASP A 181 -9.65 -7.70 -6.17
N PHE A 182 -9.35 -6.40 -6.26
CA PHE A 182 -9.37 -5.51 -5.10
C PHE A 182 -10.74 -5.38 -4.42
N ASP A 183 -11.84 -5.54 -5.15
CA ASP A 183 -13.18 -5.49 -4.55
C ASP A 183 -13.44 -6.74 -3.69
N ARG A 184 -13.11 -7.94 -4.19
CA ARG A 184 -13.25 -9.17 -3.40
C ARG A 184 -12.28 -9.19 -2.22
N LEU A 185 -11.03 -8.80 -2.42
CA LEU A 185 -10.04 -8.69 -1.32
C LEU A 185 -10.59 -7.77 -0.21
N THR A 186 -11.11 -6.60 -0.57
CA THR A 186 -11.61 -5.63 0.41
C THR A 186 -12.91 -6.08 1.07
N PHE A 187 -13.92 -6.43 0.28
CA PHE A 187 -15.29 -6.59 0.75
C PHE A 187 -15.66 -8.03 1.14
N GLN A 188 -15.03 -9.05 0.55
CA GLN A 188 -15.33 -10.45 0.86
C GLN A 188 -14.38 -11.07 1.90
N VAL A 189 -13.21 -10.48 2.12
CA VAL A 189 -12.24 -10.99 3.10
C VAL A 189 -12.16 -10.08 4.32
N SER A 190 -11.82 -8.81 4.12
CA SER A 190 -11.55 -7.92 5.27
C SER A 190 -12.79 -7.52 6.05
N LEU A 191 -13.89 -7.12 5.38
CA LEU A 191 -15.10 -6.69 6.10
C LEU A 191 -15.72 -7.79 6.99
N PRO A 192 -15.83 -9.07 6.53
CA PRO A 192 -16.28 -10.14 7.42
C PRO A 192 -15.37 -10.35 8.63
N LEU A 193 -14.05 -10.23 8.47
CA LEU A 193 -13.11 -10.32 9.59
C LEU A 193 -13.30 -9.18 10.59
N ILE A 194 -13.50 -7.95 10.11
CA ILE A 194 -13.81 -6.81 10.97
C ILE A 194 -15.13 -7.00 11.71
N ALA A 195 -16.19 -7.41 11.01
CA ALA A 195 -17.49 -7.66 11.62
C ALA A 195 -17.42 -8.79 12.66
N ALA A 196 -16.70 -9.87 12.37
CA ALA A 196 -16.46 -10.97 13.32
C ALA A 196 -15.68 -10.50 14.55
N GLY A 197 -14.67 -9.63 14.36
CA GLY A 197 -13.94 -9.01 15.46
C GLY A 197 -14.86 -8.21 16.37
N PHE A 198 -15.68 -7.31 15.81
CA PHE A 198 -16.66 -6.56 16.61
C PHE A 198 -17.67 -7.47 17.29
N LEU A 199 -18.17 -8.52 16.63
CA LEU A 199 -19.10 -9.48 17.23
C LEU A 199 -18.56 -10.12 18.51
N LEU A 200 -17.27 -10.42 18.55
CA LEU A 200 -16.65 -11.12 19.67
C LEU A 200 -16.18 -10.17 20.79
N VAL A 201 -15.85 -8.91 20.48
CA VAL A 201 -15.35 -7.92 21.46
C VAL A 201 -16.24 -7.69 22.68
N PRO A 202 -17.58 -7.59 22.59
CA PRO A 202 -18.43 -7.38 23.76
C PRO A 202 -18.68 -8.65 24.59
N LEU A 203 -18.15 -9.80 24.16
CA LEU A 203 -18.26 -11.04 24.93
C LEU A 203 -17.25 -11.07 26.09
N HIS A 204 -17.46 -11.96 27.04
CA HIS A 204 -16.53 -12.14 28.15
C HIS A 204 -15.22 -12.79 27.69
N GLU A 205 -14.16 -12.63 28.49
CA GLU A 205 -12.89 -13.35 28.33
C GLU A 205 -13.12 -14.87 28.20
N PRO A 206 -12.50 -15.54 27.21
CA PRO A 206 -11.42 -15.08 26.31
C PRO A 206 -11.90 -14.50 24.97
N PHE A 207 -13.21 -14.43 24.73
CA PHE A 207 -13.76 -14.12 23.41
C PHE A 207 -13.51 -12.68 22.99
N ASN A 208 -13.50 -11.72 23.92
CA ASN A 208 -13.11 -10.34 23.65
C ASN A 208 -11.67 -10.26 23.09
N VAL A 209 -10.70 -10.93 23.73
CA VAL A 209 -9.29 -10.95 23.32
C VAL A 209 -9.16 -11.59 21.94
N ILE A 210 -9.84 -12.71 21.71
CA ILE A 210 -9.91 -13.33 20.37
C ILE A 210 -10.52 -12.36 19.35
N GLY A 211 -11.59 -11.66 19.72
CA GLY A 211 -12.25 -10.64 18.89
C GLY A 211 -11.31 -9.52 18.48
N THR A 212 -10.48 -9.02 19.40
CA THR A 212 -9.47 -8.01 19.07
C THR A 212 -8.41 -8.53 18.11
N GLY A 213 -7.94 -9.77 18.29
CA GLY A 213 -6.99 -10.41 17.37
C GLY A 213 -7.57 -10.58 15.97
N VAL A 214 -8.81 -11.07 15.88
CA VAL A 214 -9.54 -11.24 14.60
C VAL A 214 -9.77 -9.90 13.91
N TYR A 215 -10.16 -8.87 14.66
CA TYR A 215 -10.30 -7.51 14.15
C TYR A 215 -8.97 -6.97 13.60
N GLN A 216 -7.90 -7.06 14.40
CA GLN A 216 -6.57 -6.56 14.06
C GLN A 216 -6.05 -7.26 12.80
N PHE A 217 -6.29 -8.56 12.68
CA PHE A 217 -5.98 -9.35 11.49
C PHE A 217 -6.71 -8.83 10.25
N GLY A 218 -8.03 -8.64 10.34
CA GLY A 218 -8.83 -8.09 9.23
C GLY A 218 -8.39 -6.70 8.80
N TYR A 219 -8.09 -5.83 9.77
CA TYR A 219 -7.60 -4.47 9.52
C TYR A 219 -6.21 -4.49 8.86
N GLN A 220 -5.28 -5.28 9.38
CA GLN A 220 -3.92 -5.35 8.87
C GLN A 220 -3.85 -5.93 7.46
N TYR A 221 -4.68 -6.94 7.17
CA TYR A 221 -4.91 -7.43 5.83
C TYR A 221 -5.35 -6.31 4.87
N PHE A 222 -6.38 -5.54 5.23
CA PHE A 222 -6.87 -4.45 4.39
C PHE A 222 -5.85 -3.33 4.23
N TYR A 223 -5.10 -3.01 5.29
CA TYR A 223 -4.09 -1.97 5.23
C TYR A 223 -3.08 -2.27 4.11
N ILE A 224 -2.63 -3.53 3.99
CA ILE A 224 -1.72 -3.95 2.90
C ILE A 224 -2.41 -3.91 1.53
N VAL A 225 -3.68 -4.35 1.44
CA VAL A 225 -4.49 -4.23 0.20
C VAL A 225 -4.54 -2.78 -0.28
N LEU A 226 -4.63 -1.82 0.64
CA LEU A 226 -4.74 -0.41 0.31
C LEU A 226 -3.43 0.16 -0.25
N TRP A 227 -2.26 -0.23 0.28
CA TRP A 227 -0.96 0.11 -0.29
C TRP A 227 -0.82 -0.40 -1.72
N ALA A 228 -1.27 -1.63 -1.97
CA ALA A 228 -1.29 -2.22 -3.31
C ALA A 228 -2.28 -1.51 -4.24
N LEU A 229 -3.44 -1.09 -3.72
CA LEU A 229 -4.46 -0.37 -4.47
C LEU A 229 -3.96 1.01 -4.92
N TRP A 230 -3.23 1.74 -4.07
CA TRP A 230 -2.64 3.03 -4.46
C TRP A 230 -1.60 2.88 -5.56
N ALA A 231 -0.75 1.86 -5.45
CA ALA A 231 0.20 1.51 -6.50
C ALA A 231 -0.53 1.16 -7.81
N ALA A 232 -1.57 0.34 -7.76
CA ALA A 232 -2.39 -0.01 -8.92
C ALA A 232 -3.02 1.23 -9.59
N LEU A 233 -3.64 2.11 -8.80
CA LEU A 233 -4.30 3.32 -9.30
C LEU A 233 -3.31 4.31 -9.90
N SER A 234 -2.13 4.48 -9.29
CA SER A 234 -1.09 5.35 -9.83
C SER A 234 -0.60 4.85 -11.19
N ASN A 235 -0.37 3.54 -11.34
CA ASN A 235 0.11 2.95 -12.59
C ASN A 235 -0.95 2.93 -13.70
N LYS A 236 -2.18 2.45 -13.42
CA LYS A 236 -3.23 2.34 -14.46
C LYS A 236 -3.81 3.68 -14.89
N ARG A 237 -4.06 4.58 -13.93
CA ARG A 237 -4.71 5.87 -14.22
C ARG A 237 -3.73 7.01 -14.45
N LYS A 238 -2.42 6.72 -14.44
CA LYS A 238 -1.34 7.71 -14.57
C LYS A 238 -1.51 8.88 -13.59
N ILE A 239 -2.05 8.60 -12.39
CA ILE A 239 -2.22 9.59 -11.32
C ILE A 239 -0.90 9.67 -10.57
N ALA A 240 -0.49 10.88 -10.22
CA ALA A 240 0.72 11.11 -9.43
C ALA A 240 0.76 10.21 -8.18
N PRO A 241 1.79 9.35 -8.01
CA PRO A 241 1.84 8.35 -6.94
C PRO A 241 1.75 8.97 -5.54
N GLY A 242 2.45 10.09 -5.32
CA GLY A 242 2.39 10.83 -4.05
C GLY A 242 0.99 11.36 -3.75
N TYR A 243 0.24 11.80 -4.77
CA TYR A 243 -1.11 12.35 -4.60
C TYR A 243 -2.11 11.26 -4.16
N VAL A 244 -2.08 10.08 -4.78
CA VAL A 244 -2.95 8.94 -4.43
C VAL A 244 -2.67 8.48 -3.00
N ALA A 245 -1.39 8.23 -2.69
CA ALA A 245 -0.98 7.75 -1.36
C ALA A 245 -1.33 8.77 -0.27
N CYS A 246 -1.03 10.06 -0.46
CA CYS A 246 -1.30 11.08 0.56
C CYS A 246 -2.79 11.23 0.86
N ARG A 247 -3.67 11.26 -0.15
CA ARG A 247 -5.11 11.40 0.10
C ARG A 247 -5.73 10.14 0.70
N GLY A 248 -5.23 8.95 0.31
CA GLY A 248 -5.62 7.69 0.92
C GLY A 248 -5.21 7.62 2.39
N LEU A 249 -3.95 7.93 2.69
CA LEU A 249 -3.43 8.00 4.07
C LEU A 249 -4.18 9.04 4.90
N PHE A 250 -4.42 10.23 4.35
CA PHE A 250 -5.19 11.26 5.04
C PHE A 250 -6.59 10.76 5.40
N ALA A 251 -7.28 10.08 4.50
CA ALA A 251 -8.60 9.52 4.78
C ALA A 251 -8.57 8.50 5.93
N ILE A 252 -7.58 7.61 5.96
CA ILE A 252 -7.42 6.65 7.08
C ILE A 252 -7.15 7.39 8.38
N GLN A 253 -6.14 8.26 8.42
CA GLN A 253 -5.71 8.91 9.66
C GLN A 253 -6.78 9.85 10.21
N PHE A 254 -7.49 10.56 9.34
CA PHE A 254 -8.63 11.38 9.71
C PHE A 254 -9.79 10.53 10.25
N GLY A 255 -10.06 9.38 9.60
CA GLY A 255 -11.01 8.40 10.10
C GLY A 255 -10.63 7.87 11.48
N GLN A 256 -9.36 7.49 11.68
CA GLN A 256 -8.85 7.01 12.96
C GLN A 256 -9.03 8.04 14.07
N LEU A 257 -8.73 9.31 13.80
CA LEU A 257 -8.93 10.39 14.76
C LEU A 257 -10.41 10.51 15.17
N ILE A 258 -11.33 10.54 14.18
CA ILE A 258 -12.77 10.60 14.45
C ILE A 258 -13.21 9.39 15.25
N GLY A 259 -12.83 8.19 14.82
CA GLY A 259 -13.19 6.94 15.48
C GLY A 259 -12.70 6.87 16.92
N SER A 260 -11.45 7.28 17.18
CA SER A 260 -10.87 7.27 18.53
C SER A 260 -11.54 8.28 19.46
N LEU A 261 -11.89 9.46 18.95
CA LEU A 261 -12.60 10.48 19.74
C LEU A 261 -14.03 10.02 20.06
N LEU A 262 -14.74 9.48 19.07
CA LEU A 262 -16.10 8.95 19.27
C LEU A 262 -16.10 7.78 20.25
N ALA A 263 -15.17 6.84 20.11
CA ALA A 263 -15.07 5.70 21.02
C ALA A 263 -14.62 6.12 22.42
N SER A 264 -13.70 7.07 22.56
CA SER A 264 -13.29 7.58 23.87
C SER A 264 -14.46 8.27 24.59
N TYR A 265 -15.25 9.08 23.88
CA TYR A 265 -16.45 9.68 24.44
C TYR A 265 -17.51 8.62 24.80
N ALA A 266 -17.74 7.65 23.91
CA ALA A 266 -18.67 6.56 24.15
C ALA A 266 -18.26 5.68 25.33
N ALA A 267 -16.98 5.36 25.48
CA ALA A 267 -16.44 4.59 26.60
C ALA A 267 -16.56 5.33 27.95
N ALA A 268 -16.55 6.67 27.94
CA ALA A 268 -16.81 7.47 29.13
C ALA A 268 -18.31 7.54 29.49
N ALA A 269 -19.19 7.50 28.49
CA ALA A 269 -20.64 7.59 28.68
C ALA A 269 -21.31 6.24 28.95
N ILE A 270 -20.76 5.15 28.41
CA ILE A 270 -21.28 3.80 28.49
C ILE A 270 -20.50 3.04 29.57
N THR A 271 -21.16 2.75 30.68
CA THR A 271 -20.55 2.03 31.81
C THR A 271 -21.05 0.60 31.96
N ASP A 272 -22.13 0.25 31.28
CA ASP A 272 -22.77 -1.06 31.35
C ASP A 272 -22.44 -1.95 30.14
N GLU A 273 -22.41 -3.27 30.36
CA GLU A 273 -22.11 -4.26 29.31
C GLU A 273 -23.09 -4.22 28.14
N ALA A 274 -24.37 -3.90 28.41
CA ALA A 274 -25.38 -3.82 27.37
C ALA A 274 -25.10 -2.66 26.39
N GLY A 275 -24.70 -1.49 26.90
CA GLY A 275 -24.29 -0.38 26.05
C GLY A 275 -23.06 -0.68 25.19
N PHE A 276 -22.06 -1.40 25.72
CA PHE A 276 -20.90 -1.85 24.92
C PHE A 276 -21.33 -2.82 23.81
N ALA A 277 -22.23 -3.76 24.12
CA ALA A 277 -22.80 -4.68 23.13
C ALA A 277 -23.62 -3.95 22.05
N MET A 278 -24.36 -2.89 22.42
CA MET A 278 -25.08 -2.05 21.47
C MET A 278 -24.14 -1.30 20.53
N LEU A 279 -23.07 -0.70 21.05
CA LEU A 279 -22.07 0.00 20.23
C LEU A 279 -21.37 -0.95 19.25
N SER A 280 -21.03 -2.16 19.70
CA SER A 280 -20.50 -3.20 18.81
C SER A 280 -21.53 -3.59 17.74
N SER A 281 -22.80 -3.81 18.12
CA SER A 281 -23.88 -4.14 17.18
C SER A 281 -24.08 -3.05 16.13
N CYS A 282 -24.00 -1.77 16.51
CA CYS A 282 -24.03 -0.64 15.58
C CYS A 282 -22.83 -0.69 14.61
N SER A 283 -21.63 -1.00 15.11
CA SER A 283 -20.42 -1.12 14.29
C SER A 283 -20.54 -2.26 13.27
N ILE A 284 -21.09 -3.42 13.68
CA ILE A 284 -21.40 -4.55 12.79
C ILE A 284 -22.43 -4.13 11.74
N PHE A 285 -23.52 -3.48 12.14
CA PHE A 285 -24.56 -3.03 11.23
C PHE A 285 -24.01 -2.08 10.16
N VAL A 286 -23.18 -1.09 10.54
CA VAL A 286 -22.52 -0.17 9.59
C VAL A 286 -21.56 -0.92 8.68
N THR A 287 -20.77 -1.86 9.21
CA THR A 287 -19.84 -2.70 8.42
C THR A 287 -20.58 -3.51 7.36
N LEU A 288 -21.68 -4.15 7.74
CA LEU A 288 -22.51 -4.95 6.84
C LEU A 288 -23.25 -4.08 5.82
N LEU A 289 -23.72 -2.90 6.21
CA LEU A 289 -24.35 -1.94 5.30
C LEU A 289 -23.36 -1.51 4.22
N ILE A 290 -22.12 -1.20 4.59
CA ILE A 290 -21.06 -0.87 3.64
C ILE A 290 -20.75 -2.05 2.74
N ALA A 291 -20.65 -3.27 3.28
CA ALA A 291 -20.44 -4.47 2.48
C ALA A 291 -21.58 -4.65 1.44
N LEU A 292 -22.83 -4.50 1.87
CA LEU A 292 -24.02 -4.65 1.03
C LEU A 292 -24.02 -3.65 -0.14
N PHE A 293 -23.86 -2.36 0.15
CA PHE A 293 -23.86 -1.34 -0.91
C PHE A 293 -22.61 -1.40 -1.79
N ALA A 294 -21.45 -1.78 -1.23
CA ALA A 294 -20.23 -1.88 -1.99
C ALA A 294 -20.18 -3.09 -2.93
N LEU A 295 -20.81 -4.21 -2.56
CA LEU A 295 -20.97 -5.42 -3.37
C LEU A 295 -22.12 -5.32 -4.37
N GLY A 296 -23.20 -4.61 -4.03
CA GLY A 296 -24.35 -4.40 -4.91
C GLY A 296 -24.12 -3.37 -6.03
N ALA A 297 -23.07 -2.55 -5.93
CA ALA A 297 -22.72 -1.59 -6.96
C ALA A 297 -22.15 -2.30 -8.20
N LYS A 298 -22.77 -2.10 -9.38
CA LYS A 298 -22.27 -2.65 -10.65
C LYS A 298 -20.81 -2.20 -10.88
N PRO A 299 -19.92 -3.10 -11.33
CA PRO A 299 -18.55 -2.74 -11.67
C PRO A 299 -18.58 -1.76 -12.86
N THR A 300 -18.37 -0.48 -12.57
CA THR A 300 -18.18 0.54 -13.59
C THR A 300 -16.72 0.54 -14.01
N SER A 301 -16.41 1.03 -15.22
CA SER A 301 -15.01 1.28 -15.63
C SER A 301 -14.27 2.24 -14.68
N ALA A 302 -15.03 2.99 -13.86
CA ALA A 302 -14.54 3.85 -12.80
C ALA A 302 -14.24 3.11 -11.48
N SER A 303 -14.60 1.84 -11.30
CA SER A 303 -14.25 1.04 -10.12
C SER A 303 -12.84 0.48 -10.22
N TRP A 304 -12.15 0.35 -9.08
CA TRP A 304 -10.85 -0.32 -9.02
C TRP A 304 -10.98 -1.85 -8.92
N GLY A 305 -12.20 -2.38 -8.77
CA GLY A 305 -12.49 -3.80 -8.68
C GLY A 305 -12.16 -4.60 -9.94
N ILE A 306 -11.85 -3.94 -11.05
CA ILE A 306 -11.38 -4.61 -12.29
C ILE A 306 -9.87 -4.91 -12.22
N ILE A 307 -9.16 -4.31 -11.25
CA ILE A 307 -7.71 -4.48 -11.15
C ILE A 307 -7.40 -5.74 -10.34
N LYS A 308 -6.74 -6.69 -10.99
CA LYS A 308 -6.14 -7.85 -10.34
C LYS A 308 -4.64 -7.59 -10.20
N PRO A 309 -4.14 -7.32 -8.99
CA PRO A 309 -2.77 -6.84 -8.77
C PRO A 309 -1.68 -7.82 -9.22
N MET A 310 -2.03 -9.09 -9.38
CA MET A 310 -1.09 -10.17 -9.62
C MET A 310 -1.05 -10.67 -11.06
N GLU A 311 -2.18 -10.65 -11.78
CA GLU A 311 -2.21 -10.89 -13.23
C GLU A 311 -1.47 -9.77 -13.99
N GLU A 312 -1.37 -8.58 -13.42
CA GLU A 312 -0.83 -7.40 -14.11
C GLU A 312 0.70 -7.41 -14.31
N SER A 313 1.46 -8.09 -13.44
CA SER A 313 2.90 -8.29 -13.68
C SER A 313 3.18 -9.44 -14.64
N ASP A 314 2.25 -10.37 -14.75
CA ASP A 314 2.31 -11.44 -15.74
C ASP A 314 1.80 -10.91 -17.10
N ALA A 315 1.11 -9.76 -17.09
CA ALA A 315 0.69 -8.98 -18.25
C ALA A 315 1.75 -7.99 -18.77
N VAL A 316 2.98 -7.98 -18.25
CA VAL A 316 4.10 -7.75 -19.17
C VAL A 316 4.20 -9.04 -19.93
N SER A 317 3.48 -9.13 -21.05
CA SER A 317 3.46 -10.32 -21.87
C SER A 317 4.92 -10.77 -22.05
N PRO A 318 5.20 -12.08 -22.07
CA PRO A 318 6.53 -12.58 -22.42
C PRO A 318 7.12 -11.81 -23.62
N PHE A 319 6.26 -11.46 -24.58
CA PHE A 319 6.50 -10.53 -25.68
C PHE A 319 7.06 -9.14 -25.31
N GLU A 320 6.55 -8.44 -24.31
CA GLU A 320 7.07 -7.14 -23.86
C GLU A 320 8.41 -7.24 -23.13
N LYS A 321 8.64 -8.30 -22.34
CA LYS A 321 9.95 -8.55 -21.72
C LYS A 321 11.00 -8.84 -22.79
N THR A 322 10.66 -9.72 -23.73
CA THR A 322 11.49 -10.04 -24.90
C THR A 322 11.75 -8.81 -25.76
N GLY A 323 10.72 -7.99 -26.01
CA GLY A 323 10.85 -6.74 -26.74
C GLY A 323 11.81 -5.75 -26.07
N ALA A 324 11.72 -5.59 -24.75
CA ALA A 324 12.64 -4.73 -24.01
C ALA A 324 14.09 -5.25 -23.99
N LEU A 325 14.29 -6.58 -23.99
CA LEU A 325 15.61 -7.20 -24.11
C LEU A 325 16.19 -6.98 -25.51
N LEU A 326 15.41 -7.25 -26.56
CA LEU A 326 15.80 -7.01 -27.96
C LEU A 326 16.15 -5.55 -28.21
N ALA A 327 15.36 -4.62 -27.67
CA ALA A 327 15.65 -3.18 -27.78
C ALA A 327 17.01 -2.80 -27.17
N ARG A 328 17.42 -3.47 -26.09
CA ARG A 328 18.75 -3.29 -25.46
C ARG A 328 19.86 -3.97 -26.25
N GLU A 329 19.66 -5.21 -26.69
CA GLU A 329 20.61 -5.95 -27.52
C GLU A 329 20.94 -5.18 -28.81
N CYS A 330 19.92 -4.65 -29.48
CA CYS A 330 20.04 -3.89 -30.72
C CYS A 330 20.40 -2.40 -30.50
N LYS A 331 20.65 -1.96 -29.26
CA LYS A 331 21.03 -0.58 -28.90
C LYS A 331 20.09 0.46 -29.53
N LEU A 332 18.78 0.24 -29.40
CA LEU A 332 17.77 1.21 -29.78
C LEU A 332 17.88 2.45 -28.88
N SER A 333 17.73 3.63 -29.47
CA SER A 333 17.58 4.88 -28.71
C SER A 333 16.22 4.89 -28.00
N PRO A 334 16.01 5.73 -26.96
CA PRO A 334 14.75 5.78 -26.22
C PRO A 334 13.52 5.97 -27.13
N ARG A 335 13.64 6.80 -28.16
CA ARG A 335 12.56 7.05 -29.14
C ARG A 335 12.35 5.90 -30.11
N GLU A 336 13.41 5.22 -30.53
CA GLU A 336 13.30 4.01 -31.34
C GLU A 336 12.68 2.87 -30.53
N THR A 337 12.96 2.76 -29.23
CA THR A 337 12.34 1.76 -28.34
C THR A 337 10.83 1.98 -28.20
N GLU A 338 10.38 3.22 -28.02
CA GLU A 338 8.95 3.56 -27.96
C GLU A 338 8.22 3.17 -29.25
N VAL A 339 8.79 3.50 -30.42
CA VAL A 339 8.24 3.13 -31.73
C VAL A 339 8.26 1.63 -31.94
N PHE A 340 9.36 0.95 -31.60
CA PHE A 340 9.52 -0.50 -31.71
C PHE A 340 8.44 -1.26 -30.93
N LEU A 341 8.19 -0.90 -29.67
CA LEU A 341 7.18 -1.58 -28.83
C LEU A 341 5.76 -1.42 -29.39
N LEU A 342 5.45 -0.29 -30.01
CA LEU A 342 4.15 -0.07 -30.65
C LEU A 342 4.01 -0.86 -31.96
N LEU A 343 5.08 -0.92 -32.78
CA LEU A 343 5.12 -1.76 -33.98
C LEU A 343 4.93 -3.23 -33.66
N ALA A 344 5.61 -3.71 -32.61
CA ALA A 344 5.54 -5.08 -32.12
C ALA A 344 4.12 -5.44 -31.66
N ARG A 345 3.32 -4.47 -31.19
CA ARG A 345 1.90 -4.65 -30.87
C ARG A 345 0.96 -4.57 -32.08
N GLY A 346 1.49 -4.56 -33.31
CA GLY A 346 0.69 -4.46 -34.53
C GLY A 346 0.08 -3.06 -34.78
N ARG A 347 0.55 -2.01 -34.08
CA ARG A 347 0.03 -0.65 -34.30
C ARG A 347 0.58 -0.07 -35.60
N ASN A 348 -0.29 0.65 -36.32
CA ASN A 348 0.08 1.29 -37.58
C ASN A 348 0.71 2.68 -37.36
N ARG A 349 1.33 3.23 -38.40
CA ARG A 349 2.06 4.50 -38.33
C ARG A 349 1.21 5.69 -37.84
N ALA A 350 -0.06 5.77 -38.24
CA ALA A 350 -0.96 6.86 -37.88
C ALA A 350 -1.25 6.82 -36.38
N HIS A 351 -1.53 5.62 -35.86
CA HIS A 351 -1.73 5.40 -34.44
C HIS A 351 -0.48 5.74 -33.62
N ILE A 352 0.71 5.38 -34.11
CA ILE A 352 1.98 5.71 -33.44
C ILE A 352 2.23 7.23 -33.43
N SER A 353 1.88 7.92 -34.52
CA SER A 353 1.99 9.38 -34.63
C SER A 353 1.12 10.10 -33.59
N GLU A 354 -0.12 9.63 -33.40
CA GLU A 354 -1.04 10.13 -32.39
C GLU A 354 -0.56 9.82 -30.96
N ASP A 355 -0.18 8.58 -30.67
CA ASP A 355 0.24 8.15 -29.32
C ASP A 355 1.51 8.85 -28.84
N LEU A 356 2.48 9.08 -29.74
CA LEU A 356 3.77 9.70 -29.42
C LEU A 356 3.79 11.21 -29.66
N VAL A 357 2.71 11.80 -30.20
CA VAL A 357 2.57 13.22 -30.52
C VAL A 357 3.73 13.73 -31.38
N ILE A 358 4.03 13.00 -32.46
CA ILE A 358 5.09 13.33 -33.44
C ILE A 358 4.55 13.17 -34.86
N GLY A 359 5.08 13.92 -35.83
CA GLY A 359 4.60 13.86 -37.21
C GLY A 359 4.85 12.49 -37.88
N GLU A 360 3.96 12.07 -38.79
CA GLU A 360 4.06 10.78 -39.49
C GLU A 360 5.40 10.58 -40.21
N GLU A 361 5.99 11.63 -40.78
CA GLU A 361 7.32 11.56 -41.41
C GLU A 361 8.44 11.26 -40.40
N THR A 362 8.31 11.77 -39.17
CA THR A 362 9.25 11.46 -38.08
C THR A 362 9.08 10.02 -37.63
N VAL A 363 7.83 9.54 -37.49
CA VAL A 363 7.53 8.13 -37.19
C VAL A 363 8.16 7.22 -38.26
N LYS A 364 7.98 7.52 -39.54
CA LYS A 364 8.54 6.76 -40.66
C LYS A 364 10.07 6.66 -40.60
N SER A 365 10.75 7.76 -40.24
CA SER A 365 12.20 7.77 -40.04
C SER A 365 12.63 6.85 -38.88
N HIS A 366 11.91 6.90 -37.75
CA HIS A 366 12.16 6.00 -36.62
C HIS A 366 11.90 4.53 -36.98
N ILE A 367 10.80 4.22 -37.69
CA ILE A 367 10.51 2.85 -38.17
C ILE A 367 11.65 2.33 -39.04
N LYS A 368 12.16 3.14 -39.99
CA LYS A 368 13.28 2.75 -40.85
C LYS A 368 14.55 2.44 -40.05
N ASN A 369 14.84 3.23 -39.02
CA ASN A 369 16.00 2.99 -38.16
C ASN A 369 15.82 1.75 -37.28
N VAL A 370 14.62 1.49 -36.77
CA VAL A 370 14.25 0.27 -36.04
C VAL A 370 14.48 -0.94 -36.93
N TYR A 371 13.88 -0.97 -38.13
CA TYR A 371 14.03 -2.07 -39.10
C TYR A 371 15.49 -2.34 -39.45
N ARG A 372 16.29 -1.29 -39.69
CA ARG A 372 17.73 -1.44 -39.96
C ARG A 372 18.51 -2.00 -38.77
N LYS A 373 18.17 -1.63 -37.53
CA LYS A 373 18.91 -2.07 -36.33
C LYS A 373 18.52 -3.48 -35.88
N LEU A 374 17.30 -3.90 -36.17
CA LEU A 374 16.80 -5.26 -35.90
C LEU A 374 16.99 -6.21 -37.07
N ASP A 375 17.46 -5.71 -38.22
CA ASP A 375 17.63 -6.45 -39.48
C ASP A 375 16.34 -7.15 -39.93
N VAL A 376 15.23 -6.39 -39.91
CA VAL A 376 13.90 -6.84 -40.35
C VAL A 376 13.39 -5.93 -41.46
N HIS A 377 12.58 -6.45 -42.37
CA HIS A 377 12.11 -5.76 -43.56
C HIS A 377 10.60 -5.48 -43.55
N SER A 378 9.85 -6.07 -42.62
CA SER A 378 8.43 -5.82 -42.48
C SER A 378 7.98 -5.76 -41.02
N GLN A 379 6.79 -5.20 -40.79
CA GLN A 379 6.17 -5.21 -39.46
C GLN A 379 5.88 -6.65 -39.00
N GLN A 380 5.52 -7.52 -39.93
CA GLN A 380 5.25 -8.93 -39.63
C GLN A 380 6.53 -9.65 -39.18
N GLU A 381 7.64 -9.48 -39.90
CA GLU A 381 8.95 -10.04 -39.49
C GLU A 381 9.40 -9.52 -38.11
N LEU A 382 9.11 -8.26 -37.79
CA LEU A 382 9.38 -7.71 -36.46
C LEU A 382 8.55 -8.40 -35.38
N ILE A 383 7.27 -8.66 -35.64
CA ILE A 383 6.38 -9.37 -34.72
C ILE A 383 6.86 -10.82 -34.55
N ASP A 384 7.14 -11.51 -35.66
CA ASP A 384 7.61 -12.89 -35.69
C ASP A 384 8.92 -13.07 -34.92
N LEU A 385 9.87 -12.11 -35.04
CA LEU A 385 11.13 -12.11 -34.30
C LEU A 385 10.91 -12.05 -32.78
N VAL A 386 9.98 -11.19 -32.34
CA VAL A 386 9.66 -11.06 -30.91
C VAL A 386 8.92 -12.30 -30.41
N GLU A 387 8.02 -12.88 -31.20
CA GLU A 387 7.32 -14.13 -30.86
C GLU A 387 8.29 -15.32 -30.77
N GLN A 388 9.22 -15.47 -31.71
CA GLN A 388 10.21 -16.54 -31.71
C GLN A 388 11.12 -16.48 -30.48
N LYS A 389 11.67 -15.30 -30.18
CA LYS A 389 12.49 -15.10 -28.97
C LYS A 389 11.69 -15.33 -27.68
N THR A 390 10.41 -14.98 -27.70
CA THR A 390 9.51 -15.21 -26.56
C THR A 390 9.31 -16.70 -26.31
N LYS A 391 9.13 -17.49 -27.38
CA LYS A 391 8.97 -18.94 -27.31
C LYS A 391 10.24 -19.65 -26.84
N SER A 392 11.41 -19.22 -27.34
CA SER A 392 12.70 -19.75 -26.86
C SER A 392 12.97 -19.43 -25.39
N ALA A 393 12.54 -18.26 -24.90
CA ALA A 393 12.68 -17.91 -23.48
C ALA A 393 11.77 -18.76 -22.58
N SER A 394 10.56 -19.12 -23.03
CA SER A 394 9.67 -20.01 -22.27
C SER A 394 10.17 -21.45 -22.21
N ASP A 395 10.83 -21.95 -23.27
CA ASP A 395 11.33 -23.33 -23.32
C ASP A 395 12.54 -23.54 -22.39
N ILE A 396 13.35 -22.50 -22.16
CA ILE A 396 14.51 -22.55 -21.25
C ILE A 396 14.07 -22.60 -19.78
N ASP A 397 13.05 -21.82 -19.39
CA ASP A 397 12.51 -21.82 -18.02
C ASP A 397 11.92 -23.20 -17.63
N PHE A 398 11.32 -23.91 -18.59
CA PHE A 398 10.79 -25.28 -18.37
C PHE A 398 11.89 -26.33 -18.16
N ALA A 399 13.02 -26.22 -18.86
CA ALA A 399 14.12 -27.17 -18.75
C ALA A 399 14.95 -27.01 -17.46
N THR A 400 14.90 -25.84 -16.82
CA THR A 400 15.56 -25.60 -15.52
C THR A 400 14.74 -26.01 -14.29
N LEU A 401 13.46 -26.36 -14.48
CA LEU A 401 12.54 -26.80 -13.43
C LEU A 401 12.24 -28.32 -13.49
N SER A 402 12.81 -29.03 -14.47
CA SER A 402 12.83 -30.50 -14.58
C SER A 402 14.20 -31.04 -14.19
#